data_AF-A0A6P1EMT6-F1
#
_entry.id   AF-A0A6P1EMT6-F1
#
_cell.length_a   1.000
_cell.length_b   1.000
_cell.length_c   1.000
_cell.angle_alpha   90.00
_cell.angle_beta   90.00
_cell.angle_gamma   90.00
#
_symmetry.space_group_name_H-M   'P 1'
#
loop_
_entity.id
_entity.type
_entity.pdbx_description
1 polymer ?
#
loop_
_entity_poly.entity_id
_entity_poly.type
_entity_poly.pdbx_seq_one_letter_code
_entity_poly.pdbx_strand_id
1 'polypeptide(L)'
;MKHSRILQIQIYLNIVIAIVMLTNYHTIKDWIYIGILIIVILINKFIKISQVVNIVFLPMIFVDQFGCFIDLLIKDLPKLTVILFWIYFVGTIFVLIPVVLVEYGKIEKPIFRLIASVWVTYMLSVIGSPLYLRTLSQASVLVGLNRSGIVYGLTTLVYGYIVLKKWGYKFSLNLNTAFFSKRKNMIVFLLLVGCTIYIVLCEVFSNMALNLQELLWSWDFSLINPFDSIYFREPWRVLFDAIDAGIGEETVRYINILILLMIFKNKNDQIAYAIVVSSILFALPHIGSAFAGEHRFSLLGTILQVINSFGFGCFMATLFLYSGKIWIPMIIHALNDFLVFSITPLGTNNAGIFYSEIGQVLKVLIFVFIWIIFAIITFTKNKDIIRNNVQILTRVQKTDLTISRSKL
;
A
#
# COMPACT_ATOMS: atom_id res chain seq x y z
N MET A 1 -30.35 -4.54 -4.42
CA MET A 1 -30.57 -5.50 -5.54
C MET A 1 -29.58 -5.34 -6.70
N LYS A 2 -29.37 -4.16 -7.30
CA LYS A 2 -28.51 -3.99 -8.51
C LYS A 2 -27.05 -4.48 -8.35
N HIS A 3 -26.38 -4.18 -7.23
CA HIS A 3 -24.98 -4.56 -7.01
C HIS A 3 -24.77 -6.08 -6.88
N SER A 4 -25.75 -6.81 -6.32
CA SER A 4 -25.68 -8.27 -6.19
C SER A 4 -25.67 -8.96 -7.56
N ARG A 5 -26.37 -8.41 -8.56
CA ARG A 5 -26.33 -8.92 -9.94
C ARG A 5 -24.97 -8.72 -10.60
N ILE A 6 -24.29 -7.60 -10.34
CA ILE A 6 -22.97 -7.32 -10.91
C ILE A 6 -21.93 -8.32 -10.38
N LEU A 7 -21.93 -8.60 -9.08
CA LEU A 7 -21.04 -9.62 -8.51
C LEU A 7 -21.34 -11.01 -9.08
N GLN A 8 -22.61 -11.38 -9.26
CA GLN A 8 -22.97 -12.65 -9.88
C GLN A 8 -22.46 -12.76 -11.32
N ILE A 9 -22.61 -11.70 -12.13
CA ILE A 9 -22.08 -11.66 -13.50
C ILE A 9 -20.57 -11.87 -13.50
N GLN A 10 -19.85 -11.20 -12.59
CA GLN A 10 -18.40 -11.36 -12.47
C GLN A 10 -18.02 -12.80 -12.07
N ILE A 11 -18.71 -13.40 -11.10
CA ILE A 11 -18.49 -14.81 -10.71
C ILE A 11 -18.66 -15.74 -11.92
N TYR A 12 -19.72 -15.57 -12.71
CA TYR A 12 -19.92 -16.39 -13.91
C TYR A 12 -18.85 -16.16 -14.98
N LEU A 13 -18.45 -14.90 -15.20
CA LEU A 13 -17.35 -14.57 -16.11
C LEU A 13 -16.04 -15.27 -15.66
N ASN A 14 -15.74 -15.22 -14.37
CA ASN A 14 -14.57 -15.88 -13.79
C ASN A 14 -14.65 -17.41 -13.89
N ILE A 15 -15.83 -18.02 -13.81
CA ILE A 15 -16.00 -19.46 -14.10
C ILE A 15 -15.64 -19.76 -15.57
N VAL A 16 -16.12 -18.94 -16.51
CA VAL A 16 -15.79 -19.09 -17.93
C VAL A 16 -14.29 -18.95 -18.17
N ILE A 17 -13.67 -17.92 -17.58
CA ILE A 17 -12.21 -17.72 -17.65
C ILE A 17 -11.48 -18.95 -17.09
N ALA A 18 -11.91 -19.47 -15.93
CA ALA A 18 -11.29 -20.64 -15.33
C ALA A 18 -11.35 -21.88 -16.23
N ILE A 19 -12.49 -22.10 -16.92
CA ILE A 19 -12.64 -23.19 -17.89
C ILE A 19 -11.68 -22.99 -19.07
N VAL A 20 -11.60 -21.78 -19.62
CA VAL A 20 -10.66 -21.46 -20.71
C VAL A 20 -9.22 -21.71 -20.28
N MET A 21 -8.83 -21.24 -19.09
CA MET A 21 -7.49 -21.46 -18.54
C MET A 21 -7.20 -22.94 -18.34
N LEU A 22 -8.16 -23.69 -17.79
CA LEU A 22 -8.02 -25.13 -17.57
C LEU A 22 -7.83 -25.89 -18.88
N THR A 23 -8.56 -25.54 -19.94
CA THR A 23 -8.38 -26.17 -21.27
C THR A 23 -7.05 -25.86 -21.94
N ASN A 24 -6.40 -24.75 -21.58
CA ASN A 24 -5.14 -24.33 -22.20
C ASN A 24 -3.90 -24.74 -21.40
N TYR A 25 -3.98 -24.77 -20.08
CA TYR A 25 -2.83 -24.97 -19.19
C TYR A 25 -2.96 -26.17 -18.25
N HIS A 26 -4.16 -26.71 -18.03
CA HIS A 26 -4.44 -27.87 -17.17
C HIS A 26 -3.83 -27.80 -15.77
N THR A 27 -3.76 -26.60 -15.17
CA THR A 27 -3.12 -26.43 -13.86
C THR A 27 -4.06 -26.82 -12.70
N ILE A 28 -3.49 -27.33 -11.61
CA ILE A 28 -4.24 -27.63 -10.37
C ILE A 28 -4.90 -26.38 -9.79
N LYS A 29 -4.25 -25.20 -9.95
CA LYS A 29 -4.78 -23.91 -9.49
C LYS A 29 -6.15 -23.60 -10.11
N ASP A 30 -6.30 -23.83 -11.41
CA ASP A 30 -7.55 -23.52 -12.13
C ASP A 30 -8.71 -24.42 -11.67
N TRP A 31 -8.43 -25.70 -11.39
CA TRP A 31 -9.41 -26.62 -10.78
C TRP A 31 -9.87 -26.13 -9.41
N ILE A 32 -8.93 -25.68 -8.56
CA ILE A 32 -9.24 -25.15 -7.23
C ILE A 32 -10.13 -23.90 -7.37
N TYR A 33 -9.82 -22.99 -8.30
CA TYR A 33 -10.61 -21.79 -8.52
C TYR A 33 -12.04 -22.10 -8.99
N ILE A 34 -12.22 -23.03 -9.93
CA ILE A 34 -13.55 -23.50 -10.33
C ILE A 34 -14.31 -24.05 -9.12
N GLY A 35 -13.68 -24.92 -8.34
CA GLY A 35 -14.28 -25.51 -7.14
C GLY A 35 -14.76 -24.44 -6.16
N ILE A 36 -13.92 -23.44 -5.87
CA ILE A 36 -14.28 -22.33 -4.98
C ILE A 36 -15.43 -21.50 -5.55
N LEU A 37 -15.41 -21.16 -6.84
CA LEU A 37 -16.47 -20.36 -7.48
C LEU A 37 -17.82 -21.10 -7.47
N ILE A 38 -17.82 -22.42 -7.68
CA ILE A 38 -19.03 -23.26 -7.55
C ILE A 38 -19.51 -23.26 -6.10
N ILE A 39 -18.62 -23.45 -5.12
CA ILE A 39 -18.96 -23.40 -3.69
C ILE A 39 -19.62 -22.06 -3.34
N VAL A 40 -19.05 -20.93 -3.81
CA VAL A 40 -19.61 -19.59 -3.61
C VAL A 40 -21.07 -19.50 -4.07
N ILE A 41 -21.40 -20.09 -5.21
CA ILE A 41 -22.79 -20.14 -5.72
C ILE A 41 -23.67 -20.99 -4.82
N LEU A 42 -23.21 -22.19 -4.45
CA LEU A 42 -23.99 -23.17 -3.67
C LEU A 42 -24.31 -22.67 -2.25
N ILE A 43 -23.36 -21.96 -1.63
CA ILE A 43 -23.51 -21.46 -0.26
C ILE A 43 -24.17 -20.07 -0.19
N ASN A 44 -24.52 -19.45 -1.32
CA ASN A 44 -25.07 -18.08 -1.36
C ASN A 44 -26.35 -17.92 -0.51
N LYS A 45 -27.11 -19.01 -0.29
CA LYS A 45 -28.26 -19.03 0.63
C LYS A 45 -27.88 -18.83 2.10
N PHE A 46 -26.65 -19.19 2.49
CA PHE A 46 -26.11 -19.04 3.85
C PHE A 46 -25.32 -17.74 3.98
N ILE A 47 -26.04 -16.62 4.12
CA ILE A 47 -25.52 -15.24 4.02
C ILE A 47 -24.19 -15.02 4.76
N LYS A 48 -24.09 -15.43 6.04
CA LYS A 48 -22.88 -15.20 6.85
C LYS A 48 -21.66 -15.99 6.37
N ILE A 49 -21.87 -17.27 6.04
CA ILE A 49 -20.79 -18.15 5.57
C ILE A 49 -20.35 -17.70 4.17
N SER A 50 -21.31 -17.42 3.29
CA SER A 50 -21.04 -16.90 1.95
C SER A 50 -20.23 -15.61 2.00
N GLN A 51 -20.59 -14.66 2.87
CA GLN A 51 -19.84 -13.41 3.00
C GLN A 51 -18.36 -13.65 3.38
N VAL A 52 -18.08 -14.56 4.32
CA VAL A 52 -16.70 -14.88 4.73
C VAL A 52 -15.92 -15.50 3.57
N VAL A 53 -16.49 -16.52 2.91
CA VAL A 53 -15.85 -17.17 1.75
C VAL A 53 -15.60 -16.15 0.64
N ASN A 54 -16.56 -15.28 0.36
CA ASN A 54 -16.45 -14.28 -0.70
C ASN A 54 -15.36 -13.24 -0.40
N ILE A 55 -15.26 -12.76 0.85
CA ILE A 55 -14.20 -11.84 1.29
C ILE A 55 -12.82 -12.49 1.17
N VAL A 56 -12.71 -13.77 1.53
CA VAL A 56 -11.41 -14.46 1.55
C VAL A 56 -10.94 -14.75 0.12
N PHE A 57 -11.78 -15.35 -0.72
CA PHE A 57 -11.31 -15.96 -1.97
C PHE A 57 -11.58 -15.14 -3.23
N LEU A 58 -12.69 -14.41 -3.34
CA LEU A 58 -13.03 -13.74 -4.60
C LEU A 58 -12.01 -12.68 -5.03
N PRO A 59 -11.45 -11.84 -4.14
CA PRO A 59 -10.41 -10.89 -4.55
C PRO A 59 -9.18 -11.56 -5.17
N MET A 60 -8.73 -12.66 -4.57
CA MET A 60 -7.62 -13.48 -5.06
C MET A 60 -7.92 -14.01 -6.46
N ILE A 61 -9.07 -14.67 -6.62
CA ILE A 61 -9.45 -15.32 -7.88
C ILE A 61 -9.63 -14.29 -8.98
N PHE A 62 -10.29 -13.17 -8.68
CA PHE A 62 -10.60 -12.14 -9.67
C PHE A 62 -9.35 -11.47 -10.23
N VAL A 63 -8.37 -11.16 -9.37
CA VAL A 63 -7.12 -10.51 -9.79
C VAL A 63 -6.24 -11.49 -10.57
N ASP A 64 -6.01 -12.69 -10.03
CA ASP A 64 -5.13 -13.69 -10.67
C ASP A 64 -5.67 -14.14 -12.03
N GLN A 65 -6.95 -14.54 -12.09
CA GLN A 65 -7.54 -15.02 -13.34
C GLN A 65 -7.59 -13.93 -14.41
N PHE A 66 -7.83 -12.67 -14.03
CA PHE A 66 -7.82 -11.58 -15.00
C PHE A 66 -6.43 -11.38 -15.58
N GLY A 67 -5.38 -11.38 -14.75
CA GLY A 67 -3.98 -11.33 -15.23
C GLY A 67 -3.63 -12.51 -16.14
N CYS A 68 -3.88 -13.74 -15.68
CA CYS A 68 -3.58 -14.94 -16.45
C CYS A 68 -4.35 -15.02 -17.79
N PHE A 69 -5.59 -14.55 -17.81
CA PHE A 69 -6.38 -14.49 -19.05
C PHE A 69 -5.78 -13.50 -20.05
N ILE A 70 -5.36 -12.31 -19.60
CA ILE A 70 -4.70 -11.34 -20.49
C ILE A 70 -3.35 -11.88 -20.97
N ASP A 71 -2.59 -12.57 -20.13
CA ASP A 71 -1.34 -13.23 -20.55
C ASP A 71 -1.56 -14.28 -21.66
N LEU A 72 -2.62 -15.08 -21.55
CA LEU A 72 -3.02 -16.01 -22.61
C LEU A 72 -3.34 -15.26 -23.91
N LEU A 73 -4.11 -14.16 -23.83
CA LEU A 73 -4.41 -13.34 -25.01
C LEU A 73 -3.16 -12.71 -25.62
N ILE A 74 -2.19 -12.26 -24.81
CA ILE A 74 -0.92 -11.71 -25.31
C ILE A 74 -0.11 -12.79 -26.02
N LYS A 75 -0.10 -14.01 -25.48
CA LYS A 75 0.56 -15.17 -26.09
C LYS A 75 -0.03 -15.47 -27.49
N ASP A 76 -1.36 -15.45 -27.61
CA ASP A 76 -2.04 -15.80 -28.86
C ASP A 76 -2.11 -14.62 -29.86
N LEU A 77 -2.11 -13.38 -29.36
CA LEU A 77 -2.23 -12.14 -30.13
C LEU A 77 -1.07 -11.16 -29.82
N PRO A 78 0.19 -11.54 -30.06
CA PRO A 78 1.35 -10.74 -29.65
C PRO A 78 1.42 -9.36 -30.30
N LYS A 79 0.78 -9.17 -31.46
CA LYS A 79 0.67 -7.85 -32.12
C LYS A 79 -0.19 -6.85 -31.34
N LEU A 80 -1.07 -7.34 -30.45
CA LEU A 80 -1.96 -6.52 -29.62
C LEU A 80 -1.42 -6.30 -28.20
N THR A 81 -0.17 -6.70 -27.90
CA THR A 81 0.43 -6.66 -26.55
C THR A 81 0.22 -5.33 -25.83
N VAL A 82 0.44 -4.19 -26.50
CA VAL A 82 0.29 -2.86 -25.89
C VAL A 82 -1.17 -2.58 -25.51
N ILE A 83 -2.12 -2.94 -26.37
CA ILE A 83 -3.56 -2.74 -26.12
C ILE A 83 -4.01 -3.65 -24.98
N LEU A 84 -3.62 -4.92 -25.02
CA LEU A 84 -3.93 -5.90 -23.99
C LEU A 84 -3.34 -5.53 -22.63
N PHE A 85 -2.12 -4.98 -22.61
CA PHE A 85 -1.51 -4.44 -21.40
C PHE A 85 -2.37 -3.33 -20.77
N TRP A 86 -2.86 -2.36 -21.56
CA TRP A 86 -3.71 -1.30 -21.02
C TRP A 86 -5.09 -1.81 -20.56
N ILE A 87 -5.64 -2.82 -21.23
CA ILE A 87 -6.85 -3.52 -20.78
C ILE A 87 -6.61 -4.18 -19.41
N TYR A 88 -5.49 -4.87 -19.25
CA TYR A 88 -5.08 -5.43 -17.95
C TYR A 88 -4.90 -4.34 -16.89
N PHE A 89 -4.15 -3.29 -17.20
CA PHE A 89 -3.82 -2.24 -16.24
C PHE A 89 -5.10 -1.56 -15.71
N VAL A 90 -5.98 -1.11 -16.61
CA VAL A 90 -7.24 -0.47 -16.24
C VAL A 90 -8.21 -1.48 -15.61
N GLY A 91 -8.29 -2.69 -16.16
CA GLY A 91 -9.19 -3.73 -15.65
C GLY A 91 -8.86 -4.13 -14.22
N THR A 92 -7.58 -4.33 -13.89
CA THR A 92 -7.12 -4.71 -12.55
C THR A 92 -7.47 -3.65 -11.50
N ILE A 93 -7.31 -2.36 -11.83
CA ILE A 93 -7.70 -1.24 -10.94
C ILE A 93 -9.17 -1.35 -10.48
N PHE A 94 -10.05 -1.85 -11.33
CA PHE A 94 -11.49 -1.89 -11.08
C PHE A 94 -12.04 -3.29 -10.80
N VAL A 95 -11.24 -4.34 -10.92
CA VAL A 95 -11.70 -5.74 -10.86
C VAL A 95 -12.35 -6.09 -9.51
N LEU A 96 -11.93 -5.43 -8.43
CA LEU A 96 -12.47 -5.68 -7.09
C LEU A 96 -13.77 -4.94 -6.78
N ILE A 97 -14.21 -4.00 -7.63
CA ILE A 97 -15.40 -3.16 -7.33
C ILE A 97 -16.62 -3.99 -6.92
N PRO A 98 -17.03 -5.06 -7.63
CA PRO A 98 -18.26 -5.75 -7.31
C PRO A 98 -18.22 -6.45 -5.94
N VAL A 99 -17.12 -7.16 -5.62
CA VAL A 99 -16.98 -7.83 -4.31
C VAL A 99 -16.86 -6.81 -3.18
N VAL A 100 -16.20 -5.68 -3.40
CA VAL A 100 -16.05 -4.62 -2.39
C VAL A 100 -17.41 -3.98 -2.08
N LEU A 101 -18.22 -3.69 -3.10
CA LEU A 101 -19.55 -3.11 -2.92
C LEU A 101 -20.54 -4.05 -2.23
N VAL A 102 -20.46 -5.35 -2.51
CA VAL A 102 -21.46 -6.33 -2.06
C VAL A 102 -21.07 -6.98 -0.74
N GLU A 103 -19.79 -7.25 -0.50
CA GLU A 103 -19.34 -8.05 0.65
C GLU A 103 -18.59 -7.21 1.68
N TYR A 104 -17.52 -6.52 1.27
CA TYR A 104 -16.71 -5.70 2.18
C TYR A 104 -17.51 -4.54 2.76
N GLY A 105 -18.34 -3.88 1.93
CA GLY A 105 -19.18 -2.77 2.36
C GLY A 105 -20.21 -3.13 3.43
N LYS A 106 -20.56 -4.42 3.58
CA LYS A 106 -21.50 -4.91 4.60
C LYS A 106 -20.84 -5.25 5.94
N ILE A 107 -19.51 -5.21 6.05
CA ILE A 107 -18.83 -5.52 7.31
C ILE A 107 -19.18 -4.43 8.34
N GLU A 108 -19.83 -4.81 9.44
CA GLU A 108 -20.31 -3.85 10.44
C GLU A 108 -19.27 -3.57 11.53
N LYS A 109 -18.60 -4.59 12.07
CA LYS A 109 -17.69 -4.44 13.21
C LYS A 109 -16.30 -3.93 12.76
N PRO A 110 -15.77 -2.85 13.38
CA PRO A 110 -14.45 -2.29 13.03
C PRO A 110 -13.31 -3.31 13.00
N ILE A 111 -13.25 -4.24 13.96
CA ILE A 111 -12.17 -5.25 13.97
C ILE A 111 -12.18 -6.15 12.73
N PHE A 112 -13.36 -6.53 12.23
CA PHE A 112 -13.46 -7.32 11.00
C PHE A 112 -13.18 -6.47 9.75
N ARG A 113 -13.46 -5.17 9.79
CA ARG A 113 -13.06 -4.24 8.72
C ARG A 113 -11.54 -4.15 8.62
N LEU A 114 -10.85 -4.13 9.76
CA LEU A 114 -9.38 -4.12 9.83
C LEU A 114 -8.82 -5.41 9.25
N ILE A 115 -9.27 -6.56 9.74
CA ILE A 115 -8.80 -7.88 9.27
C ILE A 115 -9.04 -8.04 7.76
N ALA A 116 -10.24 -7.70 7.27
CA ALA A 116 -10.56 -7.81 5.85
C ALA A 116 -9.72 -6.86 4.98
N SER A 117 -9.43 -5.65 5.47
CA SER A 117 -8.59 -4.69 4.75
C SER A 117 -7.14 -5.16 4.67
N VAL A 118 -6.57 -5.62 5.79
CA VAL A 118 -5.22 -6.20 5.80
C VAL A 118 -5.13 -7.43 4.89
N TRP A 119 -6.16 -8.29 4.91
CA TRP A 119 -6.23 -9.47 4.04
C TRP A 119 -6.19 -9.07 2.56
N VAL A 120 -7.10 -8.21 2.10
CA VAL A 120 -7.20 -7.90 0.67
C VAL A 120 -5.95 -7.19 0.14
N THR A 121 -5.35 -6.32 0.95
CA THR A 121 -4.14 -5.59 0.55
C THR A 121 -2.93 -6.52 0.49
N TYR A 122 -2.79 -7.42 1.46
CA TYR A 122 -1.73 -8.43 1.43
C TYR A 122 -1.88 -9.39 0.25
N MET A 123 -3.10 -9.84 -0.05
CA MET A 123 -3.37 -10.71 -1.20
C MET A 123 -3.02 -10.02 -2.53
N LEU A 124 -3.32 -8.73 -2.68
CA LEU A 124 -2.94 -7.96 -3.86
C LEU A 124 -1.40 -7.94 -4.06
N SER A 125 -0.64 -7.79 -2.98
CA SER A 125 0.83 -7.81 -3.03
C SER A 125 1.44 -9.18 -3.33
N VAL A 126 0.79 -10.27 -2.92
CA VAL A 126 1.34 -11.64 -3.05
C VAL A 126 0.94 -12.33 -4.34
N ILE A 127 -0.30 -12.13 -4.78
CA ILE A 127 -0.89 -12.87 -5.90
C ILE A 127 -0.69 -12.14 -7.22
N GLY A 128 -0.60 -10.81 -7.14
CA GLY A 128 -0.35 -9.97 -8.28
C GLY A 128 0.92 -10.39 -9.01
N SER A 129 0.77 -10.89 -10.24
CA SER A 129 1.89 -11.29 -11.09
C SER A 129 1.98 -10.34 -12.29
N PRO A 130 3.20 -9.91 -12.67
CA PRO A 130 3.40 -9.09 -13.85
C PRO A 130 3.11 -9.91 -15.11
N LEU A 131 2.53 -9.27 -16.13
CA LEU A 131 2.28 -9.91 -17.43
C LEU A 131 3.59 -10.29 -18.14
N TYR A 132 3.54 -11.29 -19.01
CA TYR A 132 4.69 -11.72 -19.80
C TYR A 132 4.80 -10.93 -21.12
N LEU A 133 5.48 -9.79 -21.09
CA LEU A 133 5.61 -8.86 -22.24
C LEU A 133 6.83 -9.15 -23.15
N ARG A 134 6.86 -10.30 -23.86
CA ARG A 134 8.00 -10.78 -24.72
C ARG A 134 8.51 -9.78 -25.73
N THR A 135 7.61 -9.01 -26.33
CA THR A 135 7.89 -8.21 -27.52
C THR A 135 8.47 -6.84 -27.18
N LEU A 136 8.61 -6.51 -25.89
CA LEU A 136 9.02 -5.19 -25.43
C LEU A 136 10.42 -5.25 -24.79
N SER A 137 11.18 -4.17 -24.98
CA SER A 137 12.49 -3.99 -24.33
C SER A 137 12.34 -3.81 -22.82
N GLN A 138 13.32 -4.30 -22.06
CA GLN A 138 13.41 -4.09 -20.60
C GLN A 138 13.50 -2.61 -20.22
N ALA A 139 14.09 -1.78 -21.07
CA ALA A 139 14.18 -0.33 -20.87
C ALA A 139 12.85 0.40 -21.13
N SER A 140 11.82 -0.31 -21.62
CA SER A 140 10.54 0.33 -21.93
C SER A 140 9.76 0.71 -20.67
N VAL A 141 9.07 1.84 -20.74
CA VAL A 141 8.18 2.32 -19.67
C VAL A 141 7.12 1.27 -19.32
N LEU A 142 6.56 0.59 -20.32
CA LEU A 142 5.52 -0.42 -20.11
C LEU A 142 6.03 -1.63 -19.34
N VAL A 143 7.25 -2.10 -19.60
CA VAL A 143 7.82 -3.21 -18.83
C VAL A 143 8.09 -2.78 -17.39
N GLY A 144 8.63 -1.57 -17.16
CA GLY A 144 8.80 -1.03 -15.81
C GLY A 144 7.47 -0.86 -15.06
N LEU A 145 6.41 -0.40 -15.75
CA LEU A 145 5.06 -0.24 -15.20
C LEU A 145 4.39 -1.59 -14.88
N ASN A 146 4.64 -2.60 -15.72
CA ASN A 146 4.12 -3.95 -15.53
C ASN A 146 4.82 -4.71 -14.41
N ARG A 147 6.14 -4.51 -14.28
CA ARG A 147 7.00 -5.15 -13.27
C ARG A 147 6.91 -4.48 -11.90
N SER A 148 6.31 -3.30 -11.81
CA SER A 148 6.07 -2.62 -10.55
C SER A 148 4.75 -3.02 -9.90
N GLY A 149 4.59 -2.72 -8.61
CA GLY A 149 3.36 -2.95 -7.86
C GLY A 149 2.24 -1.93 -8.12
N ILE A 150 2.50 -0.86 -8.87
CA ILE A 150 1.64 0.34 -8.94
C ILE A 150 0.19 0.07 -9.34
N VAL A 151 -0.07 -0.91 -10.21
CA VAL A 151 -1.44 -1.29 -10.59
C VAL A 151 -2.24 -1.77 -9.36
N TYR A 152 -1.58 -2.46 -8.44
CA TYR A 152 -2.15 -2.95 -7.19
C TYR A 152 -2.27 -1.85 -6.13
N GLY A 153 -1.33 -0.89 -6.07
CA GLY A 153 -1.49 0.32 -5.25
C GLY A 153 -2.69 1.17 -5.69
N LEU A 154 -2.88 1.35 -7.00
CA LEU A 154 -4.07 2.03 -7.54
C LEU A 154 -5.35 1.24 -7.28
N THR A 155 -5.31 -0.08 -7.39
CA THR A 155 -6.42 -0.97 -7.00
C THR A 155 -6.77 -0.78 -5.51
N THR A 156 -5.75 -0.67 -4.65
CA THR A 156 -5.90 -0.41 -3.21
C THR A 156 -6.49 0.97 -2.94
N LEU A 157 -6.11 2.00 -3.70
CA LEU A 157 -6.70 3.33 -3.64
C LEU A 157 -8.20 3.31 -3.97
N VAL A 158 -8.59 2.62 -5.05
CA VAL A 158 -9.99 2.44 -5.44
C VAL A 158 -10.76 1.66 -4.38
N TYR A 159 -10.17 0.57 -3.86
CA TYR A 159 -10.72 -0.20 -2.74
C TYR A 159 -11.00 0.72 -1.54
N GLY A 160 -9.99 1.47 -1.08
CA GLY A 160 -10.10 2.38 0.05
C GLY A 160 -11.19 3.42 -0.12
N TYR A 161 -11.24 4.07 -1.29
CA TYR A 161 -12.28 5.05 -1.61
C TYR A 161 -13.70 4.47 -1.49
N ILE A 162 -13.93 3.29 -2.09
CA ILE A 162 -15.26 2.67 -2.13
C ILE A 162 -15.65 2.12 -0.76
N VAL A 163 -14.76 1.36 -0.11
CA VAL A 163 -15.07 0.62 1.10
C VAL A 163 -15.36 1.56 2.27
N LEU A 164 -14.59 2.64 2.41
CA LEU A 164 -14.79 3.64 3.46
C LEU A 164 -16.12 4.36 3.29
N LYS A 165 -16.47 4.72 2.05
CA LYS A 165 -17.78 5.32 1.74
C LYS A 165 -18.92 4.37 2.09
N LYS A 166 -18.77 3.07 1.83
CA LYS A 166 -19.76 2.05 2.23
C LYS A 166 -19.88 1.88 3.73
N TRP A 167 -18.79 2.05 4.46
CA TRP A 167 -18.80 2.06 5.92
C TRP A 167 -19.26 3.39 6.54
N GLY A 168 -19.60 4.38 5.71
CA GLY A 168 -20.14 5.68 6.11
C GLY A 168 -19.08 6.76 6.38
N TYR A 169 -17.82 6.56 5.98
CA TYR A 169 -16.74 7.54 6.17
C TYR A 169 -16.39 8.25 4.88
N LYS A 170 -15.77 9.43 5.01
CA LYS A 170 -15.20 10.17 3.86
C LYS A 170 -13.80 9.63 3.57
N PHE A 171 -13.51 9.28 2.33
CA PHE A 171 -12.14 9.25 1.85
C PHE A 171 -11.80 10.62 1.23
N SER A 172 -10.72 11.25 1.69
CA SER A 172 -10.30 12.55 1.17
C SER A 172 -8.78 12.67 1.23
N LEU A 173 -8.17 13.04 0.09
CA LEU A 173 -6.76 13.40 0.05
C LEU A 173 -6.44 14.63 0.93
N ASN A 174 -7.44 15.51 1.08
CA ASN A 174 -7.39 16.70 1.91
C ASN A 174 -8.56 16.68 2.91
N LEU A 175 -8.32 16.30 4.17
CA LEU A 175 -9.37 16.27 5.20
C LEU A 175 -9.76 17.69 5.65
N ASN A 176 -8.76 18.50 5.99
CA ASN A 176 -8.94 19.85 6.50
C ASN A 176 -8.44 20.87 5.48
N THR A 177 -9.36 21.49 4.75
CA THR A 177 -9.06 22.51 3.73
C THR A 177 -8.61 23.82 4.35
N ALA A 178 -9.02 24.12 5.59
CA ALA A 178 -8.61 25.30 6.35
C ALA A 178 -7.24 25.12 7.05
N PHE A 179 -6.56 23.97 6.91
CA PHE A 179 -5.27 23.74 7.57
C PHE A 179 -4.23 24.79 7.16
N PHE A 180 -4.11 25.08 5.86
CA PHE A 180 -3.13 26.02 5.31
C PHE A 180 -3.55 27.49 5.40
N SER A 181 -4.80 27.80 5.74
CA SER A 181 -5.22 29.20 5.93
C SER A 181 -4.64 29.81 7.22
N LYS A 182 -4.17 28.97 8.16
CA LYS A 182 -3.50 29.42 9.38
C LYS A 182 -1.99 29.47 9.18
N ARG A 183 -1.41 30.67 9.18
CA ARG A 183 0.03 30.91 9.01
C ARG A 183 0.91 30.03 9.92
N LYS A 184 0.55 29.90 11.20
CA LYS A 184 1.29 29.06 12.18
C LYS A 184 1.36 27.60 11.73
N ASN A 185 0.23 27.04 11.25
CA ASN A 185 0.18 25.65 10.79
C ASN A 185 1.05 25.46 9.56
N MET A 186 1.00 26.39 8.61
CA MET A 186 1.81 26.35 7.40
C MET A 186 3.32 26.39 7.72
N ILE A 187 3.75 27.26 8.63
CA ILE A 187 5.18 27.35 9.02
C ILE A 187 5.64 26.05 9.68
N VAL A 188 4.90 25.55 10.68
CA VAL A 188 5.25 24.29 11.36
C VAL A 188 5.25 23.12 10.37
N PHE A 189 4.28 23.08 9.46
CA PHE A 189 4.22 22.08 8.40
C PHE A 189 5.44 22.14 7.47
N LEU A 190 5.83 23.32 6.97
CA LEU A 190 6.99 23.47 6.10
C LEU A 190 8.29 23.07 6.81
N LEU A 191 8.43 23.42 8.10
CA LEU A 191 9.56 22.98 8.91
C LEU A 191 9.58 21.45 9.08
N LEU A 192 8.44 20.84 9.40
CA LEU A 192 8.34 19.38 9.54
C LEU A 192 8.70 18.68 8.23
N VAL A 193 8.14 19.11 7.10
CA VAL A 193 8.42 18.51 5.78
C VAL A 193 9.88 18.72 5.39
N GLY A 194 10.43 19.93 5.56
CA GLY A 194 11.83 20.22 5.26
C GLY A 194 12.79 19.37 6.11
N CYS A 195 12.55 19.27 7.42
CA CYS A 195 13.32 18.40 8.30
C CYS A 195 13.15 16.92 7.93
N THR A 196 11.96 16.49 7.51
CA THR A 196 11.72 15.10 7.10
C THR A 196 12.54 14.75 5.86
N ILE A 197 12.53 15.61 4.83
CA ILE A 197 13.33 15.43 3.62
C ILE A 197 14.82 15.38 3.98
N TYR A 198 15.28 16.29 4.86
CA TYR A 198 16.66 16.27 5.35
C TYR A 198 17.01 14.95 6.06
N ILE A 199 16.16 14.44 6.96
CA ILE A 199 16.40 13.18 7.66
C ILE A 199 16.42 12.00 6.67
N VAL A 200 15.51 11.96 5.70
CA VAL A 200 15.49 10.93 4.63
C VAL A 200 16.81 10.95 3.87
N LEU A 201 17.31 12.12 3.48
CA LEU A 201 18.60 12.25 2.79
C LEU A 201 19.74 11.74 3.67
N CYS A 202 19.82 12.17 4.93
CA CYS A 202 20.80 11.63 5.89
C CYS A 202 20.71 10.10 5.98
N GLU A 203 19.51 9.53 6.05
CA GLU A 203 19.31 8.10 6.23
C GLU A 203 19.73 7.27 5.02
N VAL A 204 19.39 7.73 3.81
CA VAL A 204 19.81 7.09 2.56
C VAL A 204 21.33 7.18 2.40
N PHE A 205 21.88 8.39 2.52
CA PHE A 205 23.30 8.64 2.32
C PHE A 205 24.17 8.09 3.46
N SER A 206 23.62 7.73 4.62
CA SER A 206 24.40 7.07 5.67
C SER A 206 24.95 5.69 5.25
N ASN A 207 24.43 5.10 4.17
CA ASN A 207 24.98 3.89 3.59
C ASN A 207 26.26 4.14 2.77
N MET A 208 26.47 5.39 2.33
CA MET A 208 27.49 5.80 1.35
C MET A 208 28.55 6.73 1.94
N ALA A 209 28.15 7.59 2.88
CA ALA A 209 29.00 8.63 3.45
C ALA A 209 30.20 8.05 4.20
N LEU A 210 31.40 8.56 3.94
CA LEU A 210 32.66 8.13 4.56
C LEU A 210 32.94 8.83 5.89
N ASN A 211 32.28 9.96 6.15
CA ASN A 211 32.44 10.76 7.36
C ASN A 211 31.15 11.53 7.69
N LEU A 212 31.14 12.21 8.84
CA LEU A 212 29.97 12.96 9.31
C LEU A 212 29.64 14.19 8.44
N GLN A 213 30.63 14.79 7.78
CA GLN A 213 30.40 15.93 6.90
C GLN A 213 29.64 15.51 5.64
N GLU A 214 30.03 14.39 5.03
CA GLU A 214 29.31 13.76 3.91
C GLU A 214 27.90 13.31 4.32
N LEU A 215 27.75 12.76 5.53
CA LEU A 215 26.44 12.34 6.04
C LEU A 215 25.46 13.51 6.20
N LEU A 216 25.93 14.64 6.73
CA LEU A 216 25.06 15.75 7.15
C LEU A 216 24.92 16.86 6.11
N TRP A 217 25.93 17.08 5.26
CA TRP A 217 26.02 18.31 4.46
C TRP A 217 26.43 18.10 3.00
N SER A 218 27.22 17.06 2.70
CA SER A 218 27.84 16.87 1.37
C SER A 218 27.40 15.57 0.70
N TRP A 219 26.10 15.43 0.42
CA TRP A 219 25.55 14.26 -0.25
C TRP A 219 25.97 14.15 -1.72
N ASP A 220 26.53 13.01 -2.12
CA ASP A 220 26.93 12.73 -3.50
C ASP A 220 25.79 12.09 -4.30
N PHE A 221 24.97 12.91 -4.94
CA PHE A 221 23.86 12.45 -5.78
C PHE A 221 24.30 11.68 -7.04
N SER A 222 25.58 11.62 -7.39
CA SER A 222 26.04 10.76 -8.49
C SER A 222 25.87 9.27 -8.16
N LEU A 223 25.76 8.91 -6.88
CA LEU A 223 25.48 7.57 -6.37
C LEU A 223 23.98 7.20 -6.38
N ILE A 224 23.12 8.13 -6.84
CA ILE A 224 21.67 7.96 -6.96
C ILE A 224 21.30 8.05 -8.45
N ASN A 225 21.14 6.91 -9.10
CA ASN A 225 20.77 6.81 -10.50
C ASN A 225 19.80 5.64 -10.76
N PRO A 226 18.52 5.89 -11.10
CA PRO A 226 17.56 4.83 -11.38
C PRO A 226 17.91 3.99 -12.61
N PHE A 227 18.76 4.48 -13.53
CA PHE A 227 19.22 3.74 -14.70
C PHE A 227 20.37 2.78 -14.41
N ASP A 228 20.98 2.89 -13.24
CA ASP A 228 22.08 2.04 -12.77
C ASP A 228 21.78 1.52 -11.37
N SER A 229 20.51 1.19 -11.11
CA SER A 229 20.05 0.70 -9.80
C SER A 229 20.66 -0.67 -9.49
N ILE A 230 21.14 -0.86 -8.26
CA ILE A 230 21.52 -2.20 -7.76
C ILE A 230 20.31 -3.11 -7.51
N TYR A 231 19.14 -2.54 -7.27
CA TYR A 231 17.93 -3.28 -6.91
C TYR A 231 17.12 -3.71 -8.13
N PHE A 232 17.11 -2.91 -9.20
CA PHE A 232 16.24 -3.13 -10.35
C PHE A 232 16.98 -2.97 -11.66
N ARG A 233 16.75 -3.89 -12.60
CA ARG A 233 17.29 -3.81 -13.96
C ARG A 233 16.48 -2.86 -14.84
N GLU A 234 15.19 -2.70 -14.57
CA GLU A 234 14.28 -1.85 -15.31
C GLU A 234 14.21 -0.44 -14.69
N PRO A 235 14.75 0.62 -15.31
CA PRO A 235 14.87 1.94 -14.68
C PRO A 235 13.52 2.55 -14.31
N TRP A 236 12.50 2.34 -15.14
CA TRP A 236 11.15 2.84 -14.88
C TRP A 236 10.47 2.13 -13.71
N ARG A 237 10.88 0.89 -13.39
CA ARG A 237 10.35 0.18 -12.22
C ARG A 237 10.72 0.90 -10.93
N VAL A 238 11.93 1.45 -10.82
CA VAL A 238 12.37 2.25 -9.66
C VAL A 238 11.36 3.35 -9.33
N LEU A 239 10.95 4.12 -10.34
CA LEU A 239 9.97 5.19 -10.18
C LEU A 239 8.59 4.65 -9.80
N PHE A 240 8.11 3.62 -10.49
CA PHE A 240 6.75 3.13 -10.28
C PHE A 240 6.58 2.34 -8.98
N ASP A 241 7.58 1.59 -8.53
CA ASP A 241 7.55 0.91 -7.21
C ASP A 241 7.60 1.94 -6.08
N ALA A 242 8.39 3.02 -6.22
CA ALA A 242 8.39 4.11 -5.25
C ALA A 242 7.02 4.81 -5.17
N ILE A 243 6.39 5.09 -6.32
CA ILE A 243 5.04 5.66 -6.36
C ILE A 243 4.00 4.68 -5.79
N ASP A 244 4.16 3.38 -6.03
CA ASP A 244 3.30 2.34 -5.48
C ASP A 244 3.36 2.33 -3.94
N ALA A 245 4.56 2.27 -3.37
CA ALA A 245 4.75 2.34 -1.91
C ALA A 245 4.09 3.62 -1.34
N GLY A 246 4.31 4.75 -2.01
CA GLY A 246 3.65 6.01 -1.70
C GLY A 246 2.13 5.92 -1.71
N ILE A 247 1.50 5.48 -2.80
CA ILE A 247 0.03 5.50 -2.96
C ILE A 247 -0.64 4.32 -2.23
N GLY A 248 -0.20 3.11 -2.52
CA GLY A 248 -0.77 1.86 -2.03
C GLY A 248 -0.65 1.76 -0.51
N GLU A 249 0.57 1.75 0.01
CA GLU A 249 0.79 1.50 1.45
C GLU A 249 0.24 2.61 2.33
N GLU A 250 0.33 3.88 1.92
CA GLU A 250 -0.28 4.99 2.67
C GLU A 250 -1.81 4.99 2.59
N THR A 251 -2.42 4.47 1.51
CA THR A 251 -3.86 4.22 1.48
C THR A 251 -4.23 3.14 2.50
N VAL A 252 -3.48 2.04 2.57
CA VAL A 252 -3.71 1.00 3.60
C VAL A 252 -3.58 1.61 5.00
N ARG A 253 -2.54 2.43 5.22
CA ARG A 253 -2.33 3.10 6.50
C ARG A 253 -3.47 4.05 6.85
N TYR A 254 -3.98 4.82 5.89
CA TYR A 254 -5.17 5.67 6.08
C TYR A 254 -6.37 4.86 6.58
N ILE A 255 -6.65 3.72 5.93
CA ILE A 255 -7.76 2.82 6.31
C ILE A 255 -7.52 2.28 7.73
N ASN A 256 -6.30 1.79 8.01
CA ASN A 256 -5.93 1.24 9.30
C ASN A 256 -6.08 2.27 10.43
N ILE A 257 -5.54 3.48 10.26
CA ILE A 257 -5.65 4.56 11.25
C ILE A 257 -7.12 4.88 11.52
N LEU A 258 -7.93 5.07 10.49
CA LEU A 258 -9.36 5.35 10.66
C LEU A 258 -10.06 4.25 11.45
N ILE A 259 -9.86 2.98 11.09
CA ILE A 259 -10.52 1.85 11.76
C ILE A 259 -10.02 1.70 13.20
N LEU A 260 -8.72 1.86 13.44
CA LEU A 260 -8.12 1.76 14.78
C LEU A 260 -8.62 2.89 15.69
N LEU A 261 -8.78 4.11 15.19
CA LEU A 261 -9.45 5.18 15.92
C LEU A 261 -10.87 4.75 16.34
N MET A 262 -11.61 4.08 15.45
CA MET A 262 -12.96 3.58 15.79
C MET A 262 -12.94 2.41 16.79
N ILE A 263 -11.94 1.54 16.74
CA ILE A 263 -11.74 0.45 17.70
C ILE A 263 -11.43 1.02 19.09
N PHE A 264 -10.54 2.02 19.17
CA PHE A 264 -10.09 2.60 20.42
C PHE A 264 -10.92 3.80 20.91
N LYS A 265 -12.10 4.06 20.33
CA LYS A 265 -12.91 5.27 20.59
C LYS A 265 -13.25 5.57 22.06
N ASN A 266 -13.26 4.54 22.91
CA ASN A 266 -13.58 4.65 24.32
C ASN A 266 -12.32 4.58 25.22
N LYS A 267 -11.13 4.69 24.65
CA LYS A 267 -9.85 4.68 25.38
C LYS A 267 -9.31 6.10 25.53
N ASN A 268 -8.75 6.43 26.69
CA ASN A 268 -8.19 7.77 26.96
C ASN A 268 -7.08 8.16 25.98
N ASP A 269 -6.26 7.19 25.56
CA ASP A 269 -5.15 7.37 24.62
C ASP A 269 -5.48 6.85 23.20
N GLN A 270 -6.76 6.92 22.79
CA GLN A 270 -7.27 6.46 21.49
C GLN A 270 -6.31 6.75 20.32
N ILE A 271 -5.85 8.00 20.20
CA ILE A 271 -5.04 8.46 19.07
C ILE A 271 -3.63 7.84 19.12
N ALA A 272 -3.02 7.77 20.31
CA ALA A 272 -1.70 7.18 20.47
C ALA A 272 -1.72 5.68 20.16
N TYR A 273 -2.74 4.95 20.63
CA TYR A 273 -2.93 3.54 20.27
C TYR A 273 -3.15 3.34 18.77
N ALA A 274 -3.95 4.20 18.13
CA ALA A 274 -4.14 4.12 16.69
C ALA A 274 -2.84 4.35 15.91
N ILE A 275 -2.02 5.33 16.31
CA ILE A 275 -0.69 5.57 15.72
C ILE A 275 0.18 4.32 15.87
N VAL A 276 0.44 3.88 17.11
CA VAL A 276 1.37 2.77 17.39
C VAL A 276 0.94 1.47 16.71
N VAL A 277 -0.34 1.08 16.82
CA VAL A 277 -0.82 -0.16 16.20
C VAL A 277 -0.81 -0.06 14.67
N SER A 278 -1.12 1.10 14.09
CA SER A 278 -1.01 1.28 12.64
C SER A 278 0.43 1.18 12.15
N SER A 279 1.40 1.67 12.93
CA SER A 279 2.83 1.57 12.61
C SER A 279 3.34 0.14 12.69
N ILE A 280 2.85 -0.66 13.64
CA ILE A 280 3.15 -2.10 13.70
C ILE A 280 2.61 -2.80 12.44
N LEU A 281 1.34 -2.54 12.09
CA LEU A 281 0.73 -3.12 10.89
C LEU A 281 1.45 -2.69 9.59
N PHE A 282 2.04 -1.50 9.57
CA PHE A 282 2.86 -1.02 8.46
C PHE A 282 4.25 -1.67 8.42
N ALA A 283 4.86 -1.92 9.58
CA ALA A 283 6.20 -2.50 9.66
C ALA A 283 6.22 -4.01 9.36
N LEU A 284 5.24 -4.77 9.85
CA LEU A 284 5.22 -6.23 9.76
C LEU A 284 5.33 -6.81 8.33
N PRO A 285 4.71 -6.24 7.29
CA PRO A 285 4.89 -6.72 5.91
C PRO A 285 6.34 -6.78 5.43
N HIS A 286 7.24 -5.96 6.01
CA HIS A 286 8.67 -5.95 5.66
C HIS A 286 9.40 -7.24 6.08
N ILE A 287 8.78 -8.10 6.90
CA ILE A 287 9.26 -9.48 7.12
C ILE A 287 9.34 -10.25 5.78
N GLY A 288 8.53 -9.87 4.79
CA GLY A 288 8.58 -10.39 3.43
C GLY A 288 9.95 -10.28 2.76
N SER A 289 10.78 -9.30 3.15
CA SER A 289 12.13 -9.11 2.61
C SER A 289 13.07 -10.30 2.88
N ALA A 290 12.82 -11.08 3.93
CA ALA A 290 13.55 -12.33 4.19
C ALA A 290 13.27 -13.42 3.13
N PHE A 291 12.20 -13.25 2.35
CA PHE A 291 11.71 -14.21 1.35
C PHE A 291 11.83 -13.68 -0.09
N ALA A 292 12.44 -12.51 -0.30
CA ALA A 292 12.52 -11.80 -1.59
C ALA A 292 13.52 -12.40 -2.60
N GLY A 293 13.65 -13.74 -2.65
CA GLY A 293 14.46 -14.45 -3.64
C GLY A 293 15.92 -13.98 -3.70
N GLU A 294 16.37 -13.56 -4.88
CA GLU A 294 17.74 -13.09 -5.14
C GLU A 294 18.14 -11.84 -4.32
N HIS A 295 17.17 -11.04 -3.88
CA HIS A 295 17.39 -9.84 -3.07
C HIS A 295 17.01 -10.04 -1.60
N ARG A 296 16.97 -11.29 -1.12
CA ARG A 296 16.62 -11.59 0.27
C ARG A 296 17.54 -10.86 1.24
N PHE A 297 16.95 -10.23 2.25
CA PHE A 297 17.72 -9.61 3.33
C PHE A 297 18.20 -10.69 4.30
N SER A 298 19.31 -10.42 5.00
CA SER A 298 19.69 -11.25 6.15
C SER A 298 18.61 -11.18 7.24
N LEU A 299 18.61 -12.13 8.17
CA LEU A 299 17.68 -12.08 9.31
C LEU A 299 17.83 -10.76 10.09
N LEU A 300 19.08 -10.36 10.35
CA LEU A 300 19.38 -9.07 10.99
C LEU A 300 18.86 -7.90 10.15
N GLY A 301 19.15 -7.87 8.84
CA GLY A 301 18.70 -6.81 7.94
C GLY A 301 17.17 -6.70 7.90
N THR A 302 16.46 -7.82 7.93
CA THR A 302 14.99 -7.85 7.97
C THR A 302 14.46 -7.29 9.30
N ILE A 303 15.03 -7.69 10.44
CA ILE A 303 14.65 -7.16 11.76
C ILE A 303 14.89 -5.65 11.82
N LEU A 304 16.05 -5.21 11.34
CA LEU A 304 16.43 -3.80 11.28
C LEU A 304 15.47 -3.00 10.38
N GLN A 305 15.08 -3.53 9.23
CA GLN A 305 14.08 -2.91 8.36
C GLN A 305 12.72 -2.77 9.07
N VAL A 306 12.23 -3.82 9.74
CA VAL A 306 10.95 -3.78 10.49
C VAL A 306 11.00 -2.72 11.60
N ILE A 307 12.10 -2.67 12.36
CA ILE A 307 12.27 -1.68 13.44
C ILE A 307 12.31 -0.26 12.87
N ASN A 308 13.03 -0.06 11.75
CA ASN A 308 13.11 1.22 11.07
C ASN A 308 11.76 1.70 10.53
N SER A 309 11.06 0.82 9.80
CA SER A 309 9.72 1.09 9.26
C SER A 309 8.69 1.38 10.35
N PHE A 310 8.84 0.80 11.56
CA PHE A 310 8.00 1.14 12.70
C PHE A 310 8.21 2.60 13.17
N GLY A 311 9.47 3.03 13.29
CA GLY A 311 9.81 4.41 13.67
C GLY A 311 9.26 5.42 12.65
N PHE A 312 9.59 5.20 11.37
CA PHE A 312 9.08 6.00 10.26
C PHE A 312 7.54 6.03 10.23
N GLY A 313 6.90 4.86 10.40
CA GLY A 313 5.44 4.73 10.45
C GLY A 313 4.80 5.56 11.58
N CYS A 314 5.42 5.61 12.76
CA CYS A 314 4.93 6.44 13.88
C CYS A 314 4.92 7.93 13.53
N PHE A 315 6.00 8.41 12.90
CA PHE A 315 6.11 9.79 12.47
C PHE A 315 5.10 10.10 11.36
N MET A 316 5.02 9.28 10.33
CA MET A 316 4.18 9.50 9.17
C MET A 316 2.68 9.44 9.51
N ALA A 317 2.25 8.52 10.38
CA ALA A 317 0.89 8.50 10.92
C ALA A 317 0.57 9.80 11.69
N THR A 318 1.52 10.29 12.49
CA THR A 318 1.37 11.56 13.23
C THR A 318 1.32 12.76 12.27
N LEU A 319 2.16 12.79 11.25
CA LEU A 319 2.21 13.84 10.23
C LEU A 319 0.90 13.90 9.42
N PHE A 320 0.34 12.73 9.08
CA PHE A 320 -0.98 12.62 8.47
C PHE A 320 -2.06 13.21 9.38
N LEU A 321 -2.14 12.78 10.65
CA LEU A 321 -3.15 13.27 11.58
C LEU A 321 -2.98 14.76 11.90
N TYR A 322 -1.75 15.28 11.89
CA TYR A 322 -1.45 16.69 12.08
C TYR A 322 -1.89 17.54 10.87
N SER A 323 -1.48 17.17 9.66
CA SER A 323 -1.78 17.94 8.44
C SER A 323 -3.20 17.71 7.90
N GLY A 324 -3.78 16.54 8.19
CA GLY A 324 -4.99 16.05 7.55
C GLY A 324 -4.82 15.74 6.06
N LYS A 325 -3.57 15.63 5.57
CA LYS A 325 -3.22 15.50 4.14
C LYS A 325 -2.50 14.18 3.91
N ILE A 326 -3.18 13.15 3.41
CA ILE A 326 -2.56 11.84 3.18
C ILE A 326 -1.55 11.86 2.02
N TRP A 327 -1.72 12.78 1.06
CA TRP A 327 -0.78 12.95 -0.05
C TRP A 327 0.62 13.38 0.42
N ILE A 328 0.77 13.92 1.63
CA ILE A 328 2.07 14.28 2.19
C ILE A 328 2.88 13.03 2.57
N PRO A 329 2.34 12.11 3.41
CA PRO A 329 2.92 10.80 3.57
C PRO A 329 3.22 10.08 2.25
N MET A 330 2.29 10.13 1.27
CA MET A 330 2.47 9.47 -0.03
C MET A 330 3.72 9.98 -0.76
N ILE A 331 3.92 11.30 -0.83
CA ILE A 331 5.08 11.89 -1.52
C ILE A 331 6.38 11.60 -0.76
N ILE A 332 6.39 11.75 0.57
CA ILE A 332 7.60 11.53 1.38
C ILE A 332 8.03 10.06 1.33
N HIS A 333 7.08 9.13 1.40
CA HIS A 333 7.36 7.70 1.28
C HIS A 333 7.88 7.36 -0.12
N ALA A 334 7.22 7.84 -1.17
CA ALA A 334 7.71 7.65 -2.54
C ALA A 334 9.09 8.28 -2.76
N LEU A 335 9.39 9.43 -2.15
CA LEU A 335 10.72 10.03 -2.23
C LEU A 335 11.78 9.15 -1.56
N ASN A 336 11.51 8.67 -0.35
CA ASN A 336 12.42 7.77 0.37
C ASN A 336 12.74 6.53 -0.48
N ASP A 337 11.70 5.87 -0.97
CA ASP A 337 11.85 4.64 -1.73
C ASP A 337 12.50 4.87 -3.09
N PHE A 338 12.18 5.97 -3.76
CA PHE A 338 12.86 6.35 -4.99
C PHE A 338 14.37 6.53 -4.77
N LEU A 339 14.77 7.21 -3.69
CA LEU A 339 16.17 7.41 -3.36
C LEU A 339 16.87 6.08 -3.04
N VAL A 340 16.26 5.23 -2.21
CA VAL A 340 16.80 3.91 -1.86
C VAL A 340 16.92 3.02 -3.10
N PHE A 341 15.85 2.93 -3.91
CA PHE A 341 15.83 2.08 -5.10
C PHE A 341 16.72 2.61 -6.22
N SER A 342 17.11 3.88 -6.20
CA SER A 342 18.05 4.48 -7.16
C SER A 342 19.52 4.34 -6.75
N ILE A 343 19.84 3.71 -5.62
CA ILE A 343 21.24 3.51 -5.20
C ILE A 343 21.98 2.69 -6.27
N THR A 344 23.12 3.20 -6.71
CA THR A 344 24.00 2.50 -7.67
C THR A 344 24.86 1.45 -6.98
N PRO A 345 25.44 0.48 -7.74
CA PRO A 345 26.39 -0.48 -7.17
C PRO A 345 27.52 0.19 -6.37
N LEU A 346 28.05 1.32 -6.88
CA LEU A 346 29.10 2.10 -6.19
C LEU A 346 28.65 2.62 -4.82
N GLY A 347 27.37 2.95 -4.66
CA GLY A 347 26.79 3.41 -3.40
C GLY A 347 26.67 2.32 -2.32
N THR A 348 26.96 1.05 -2.64
CA THR A 348 26.85 -0.08 -1.70
C THR A 348 28.19 -0.74 -1.37
N ASN A 349 29.32 -0.16 -1.79
CA ASN A 349 30.68 -0.74 -1.70
C ASN A 349 31.24 -0.87 -0.26
N ASN A 350 30.40 -1.02 0.78
CA ASN A 350 30.79 -1.26 2.18
C ASN A 350 31.77 -0.22 2.76
N ALA A 351 31.79 1.00 2.23
CA ALA A 351 32.71 2.06 2.66
C ALA A 351 32.06 3.06 3.64
N GLY A 352 30.73 3.00 3.81
CA GLY A 352 30.00 3.96 4.64
C GLY A 352 30.37 3.89 6.13
N ILE A 353 30.19 5.01 6.84
CA ILE A 353 30.46 5.15 8.29
C ILE A 353 29.77 4.10 9.17
N PHE A 354 28.70 3.47 8.68
CA PHE A 354 27.93 2.43 9.38
C PHE A 354 28.05 1.03 8.74
N TYR A 355 29.07 0.75 7.92
CA TYR A 355 29.11 -0.49 7.12
C TYR A 355 29.07 -1.79 7.94
N SER A 356 29.62 -1.80 9.16
CA SER A 356 29.68 -3.01 10.00
C SER A 356 28.29 -3.41 10.49
N GLU A 357 28.09 -4.66 10.88
CA GLU A 357 26.80 -5.12 11.44
C GLU A 357 26.37 -4.27 12.65
N ILE A 358 27.31 -3.98 13.55
CA ILE A 358 27.06 -3.11 14.71
C ILE A 358 26.78 -1.66 14.26
N GLY A 359 27.44 -1.20 13.20
CA GLY A 359 27.18 0.08 12.57
C GLY A 359 25.76 0.19 12.02
N GLN A 360 25.27 -0.85 11.34
CA GLN A 360 23.90 -0.90 10.82
C GLN A 360 22.84 -0.91 11.94
N VAL A 361 23.12 -1.62 13.05
CA VAL A 361 22.27 -1.56 14.24
C VAL A 361 22.25 -0.15 14.82
N LEU A 362 23.41 0.48 14.99
CA LEU A 362 23.52 1.84 15.51
C LEU A 362 22.80 2.86 14.61
N LYS A 363 22.98 2.75 13.29
CA LYS A 363 22.26 3.54 12.29
C LYS A 363 20.76 3.49 12.54
N VAL A 364 20.18 2.29 12.55
CA VAL A 364 18.73 2.12 12.70
C VAL A 364 18.24 2.64 14.05
N LEU A 365 18.99 2.41 15.14
CA LEU A 365 18.63 2.95 16.45
C LEU A 365 18.60 4.47 16.46
N ILE A 366 19.57 5.14 15.81
CA ILE A 366 19.61 6.60 15.68
C ILE A 366 18.40 7.10 14.91
N PHE A 367 18.13 6.57 13.72
CA PHE A 367 17.03 7.06 12.88
C PHE A 367 15.66 6.76 13.49
N VAL A 368 15.45 5.57 14.06
CA VAL A 368 14.20 5.25 14.79
C VAL A 368 13.99 6.19 15.97
N PHE A 369 15.04 6.49 16.73
CA PHE A 369 14.96 7.44 17.83
C PHE A 369 14.57 8.84 17.34
N ILE A 370 15.18 9.32 16.25
CA ILE A 370 14.83 10.59 15.60
C ILE A 370 13.36 10.58 15.17
N TRP A 371 12.91 9.55 14.46
CA TRP A 371 11.53 9.44 13.98
C TRP A 371 10.51 9.43 15.13
N ILE A 372 10.78 8.68 16.20
CA ILE A 372 9.92 8.63 17.39
C ILE A 372 9.88 9.98 18.10
N ILE A 373 11.02 10.66 18.27
CA ILE A 373 11.05 12.01 18.86
C ILE A 373 10.22 12.98 18.02
N PHE A 374 10.39 12.96 16.70
CA PHE A 374 9.62 13.83 15.81
C PHE A 374 8.12 13.53 15.89
N ALA A 375 7.74 12.26 15.99
CA ALA A 375 6.35 11.86 16.22
C ALA A 375 5.83 12.42 17.55
N ILE A 376 6.56 12.24 18.66
CA ILE A 376 6.18 12.71 19.99
C ILE A 376 6.06 14.24 20.02
N ILE A 377 7.04 14.97 19.49
CA ILE A 377 7.02 16.44 19.45
C ILE A 377 5.83 16.93 18.63
N THR A 378 5.64 16.38 17.42
CA THR A 378 4.53 16.75 16.54
C THR A 378 3.19 16.47 17.21
N PHE A 379 3.04 15.30 17.83
CA PHE A 379 1.83 14.92 18.54
C PHE A 379 1.55 15.83 19.74
N THR A 380 2.53 16.02 20.62
CA THR A 380 2.35 16.74 21.89
C THR A 380 2.16 18.24 21.71
N LYS A 381 2.84 18.87 20.74
CA LYS A 381 2.73 20.31 20.48
C LYS A 381 1.51 20.69 19.64
N ASN A 382 0.87 19.74 18.96
CA ASN A 382 -0.25 20.00 18.04
C ASN A 382 -1.50 19.17 18.34
N LYS A 383 -1.70 18.75 19.61
CA LYS A 383 -2.80 17.88 20.04
C LYS A 383 -4.18 18.35 19.57
N ASP A 384 -4.47 19.65 19.62
CA ASP A 384 -5.80 20.17 19.27
C ASP A 384 -6.09 20.05 17.76
N ILE A 385 -5.09 20.31 16.93
CA ILE A 385 -5.21 20.18 15.46
C ILE A 385 -5.41 18.70 15.11
N ILE A 386 -4.62 17.81 15.71
CA ILE A 386 -4.72 16.37 15.54
C ILE A 386 -6.11 15.88 15.96
N ARG A 387 -6.60 16.29 17.14
CA ARG A 387 -7.95 15.94 17.62
C ARG A 387 -9.04 16.42 16.67
N ASN A 388 -8.94 17.64 16.15
CA ASN A 388 -9.89 18.15 15.17
C ASN A 388 -9.87 17.32 13.86
N ASN A 389 -8.70 16.96 13.35
CA ASN A 389 -8.60 16.13 12.15
C ASN A 389 -9.12 14.70 12.41
N VAL A 390 -8.89 14.13 13.60
CA VAL A 390 -9.47 12.84 14.02
C VAL A 390 -11.00 12.92 14.06
N GLN A 391 -11.58 13.99 14.59
CA GLN A 391 -13.03 14.19 14.58
C GLN A 391 -13.59 14.28 13.15
N ILE A 392 -12.89 14.97 12.24
CA ILE A 392 -13.28 15.03 10.82
C ILE A 392 -13.19 13.65 10.18
N LEU A 393 -12.10 12.91 10.41
CA LEU A 393 -11.83 11.60 9.83
C LEU A 393 -12.84 10.54 10.29
N THR A 394 -13.20 10.55 11.58
CA THR A 394 -14.11 9.57 12.19
C THR A 394 -15.59 9.94 12.08
N ARG A 395 -15.90 11.10 11.49
CA ARG A 395 -17.28 11.56 11.32
C ARG A 395 -18.03 10.66 10.33
N VAL A 396 -19.02 9.93 10.84
CA VAL A 396 -19.94 9.18 10.00
C VAL A 396 -20.78 10.16 9.18
N GLN A 397 -20.69 10.06 7.86
CA GLN A 397 -21.54 10.79 6.94
C GLN A 397 -22.92 10.10 6.92
N LYS A 398 -23.99 10.88 7.13
CA LYS A 398 -25.33 10.45 6.72
C LYS A 398 -25.29 10.35 5.20
N THR A 399 -25.22 9.12 4.68
CA THR A 399 -25.35 8.87 3.26
C THR A 399 -26.78 8.42 3.00
N ASP A 400 -27.39 8.82 1.88
CA ASP A 400 -28.76 8.39 1.52
C ASP A 400 -28.94 6.85 1.44
N LEU A 401 -27.82 6.11 1.47
CA LEU A 401 -27.77 4.65 1.53
C LEU A 401 -28.13 4.04 2.90
N THR A 402 -28.11 4.81 4.00
CA THR A 402 -28.55 4.32 5.33
C THR A 402 -30.04 4.52 5.60
N ILE A 403 -30.77 5.26 4.76
CA ILE A 403 -32.20 5.57 4.96
C ILE A 403 -33.12 4.36 4.70
N SER A 404 -32.64 3.30 4.04
CA SER A 404 -33.48 2.10 3.79
C SER A 404 -33.64 1.14 4.98
N ARG A 405 -33.01 1.40 6.14
CA ARG A 405 -33.12 0.53 7.33
C ARG A 405 -34.12 1.02 8.40
N SER A 406 -34.81 2.14 8.21
CA SER A 406 -35.81 2.65 9.18
C SER A 406 -37.27 2.55 8.71
N LYS A 407 -37.54 1.78 7.65
CA LYS A 407 -38.89 1.39 7.24
C LYS A 407 -38.88 -0.04 6.70
N LEU A 408 -38.84 -1.01 7.60
CA LEU A 408 -39.35 -2.38 7.42
C LEU A 408 -39.47 -3.04 8.79
#